data_AF-A0A954LC62-F1
#
_entry.id   AF-A0A954LC62-F1
#
_cell.length_a   1.000
_cell.length_b   1.000
_cell.length_c   1.000
_cell.angle_alpha   90.00
_cell.angle_beta   90.00
_cell.angle_gamma   90.00
#
_symmetry.space_group_name_H-M   'P 1'
#
loop_
_entity.id
_entity.type
_entity.pdbx_description
1 polymer ?
#
loop_
_entity_poly.entity_id
_entity_poly.type
_entity_poly.pdbx_seq_one_letter_code
_entity_poly.pdbx_strand_id
1 'polypeptide(L)'
;MNSPCSATADSITSILLAGDAVLNLSNEPLNTVSGTLYVAFQHGQASLQPQPAAVDWNDAMAASLAALTGSETQRIVVVANDASFSQSKAAVRALELQNVPCVLCTLNADCDADAFMDEEDAEAVAERLRQLGYI
;
A
#
# COMPACT_ATOMS: atom_id res chain seq x y z
N MET A 1 -1.44 1.45 -17.90
CA MET A 1 -0.87 2.59 -17.16
C MET A 1 -1.13 2.33 -15.69
N ASN A 2 -0.16 1.76 -14.97
CA ASN A 2 -0.27 1.50 -13.54
C ASN A 2 0.44 2.64 -12.81
N SER A 3 -0.30 3.69 -12.45
CA SER A 3 0.26 4.75 -11.61
C SER A 3 0.53 4.17 -10.21
N PRO A 4 1.78 4.16 -9.72
CA PRO A 4 2.05 3.75 -8.35
C PRO A 4 1.32 4.70 -7.39
N CYS A 5 0.73 4.14 -6.35
CA CYS A 5 0.04 4.91 -5.32
C CYS A 5 0.76 4.77 -3.98
N SER A 6 0.57 5.79 -3.14
CA SER A 6 1.16 5.87 -1.81
C SER A 6 0.05 6.25 -0.85
N ALA A 7 -0.08 5.50 0.24
CA ALA A 7 -1.06 5.76 1.29
C ALA A 7 -0.49 5.33 2.64
N THR A 8 -1.24 5.62 3.69
CA THR A 8 -1.05 5.02 5.02
C THR A 8 -2.02 3.84 5.16
N ALA A 9 -1.77 2.95 6.12
CA ALA A 9 -2.66 1.81 6.39
C ALA A 9 -4.11 2.26 6.69
N ASP A 10 -4.27 3.46 7.27
CA ASP A 10 -5.55 4.07 7.59
C ASP A 10 -6.25 4.74 6.41
N SER A 11 -5.48 5.26 5.44
CA SER A 11 -6.01 6.03 4.30
C SER A 11 -6.17 5.20 3.02
N ILE A 12 -5.84 3.91 3.05
CA ILE A 12 -5.88 3.03 1.88
C ILE A 12 -7.29 2.88 1.27
N THR A 13 -8.35 3.11 2.06
CA THR A 13 -9.74 3.16 1.58
C THR A 13 -9.96 4.13 0.42
N SER A 14 -9.16 5.20 0.32
CA SER A 14 -9.24 6.17 -0.79
C SER A 14 -8.79 5.61 -2.14
N ILE A 15 -8.03 4.51 -2.13
CA ILE A 15 -7.47 3.85 -3.32
C ILE A 15 -8.33 2.66 -3.75
N LEU A 16 -8.95 1.98 -2.78
CA LEU A 16 -9.77 0.80 -3.01
C LEU A 16 -11.09 1.16 -3.69
N LEU A 17 -11.36 0.53 -4.82
CA LEU A 17 -12.60 0.64 -5.58
C LEU A 17 -13.44 -0.63 -5.42
N ALA A 18 -14.73 -0.52 -5.76
CA ALA A 18 -15.63 -1.68 -5.78
C ALA A 18 -15.13 -2.71 -6.82
N GLY A 19 -14.95 -3.96 -6.39
CA GLY A 19 -14.43 -5.04 -7.23
C GLY A 19 -12.91 -5.21 -7.19
N ASP A 20 -12.20 -4.47 -6.33
CA ASP A 20 -10.79 -4.68 -6.05
C ASP A 20 -10.59 -5.87 -5.10
N ALA A 21 -9.52 -6.64 -5.32
CA ALA A 21 -9.00 -7.57 -4.32
C ALA A 21 -7.64 -7.10 -3.82
N VAL A 22 -7.41 -7.25 -2.52
CA VAL A 22 -6.21 -6.77 -1.84
C VAL A 22 -5.22 -7.92 -1.66
N LEU A 23 -4.04 -7.79 -2.26
CA LEU A 23 -2.87 -8.62 -1.97
C LEU A 23 -1.99 -7.88 -0.95
N ASN A 24 -2.14 -8.22 0.33
CA ASN A 24 -1.38 -7.57 1.40
C ASN A 24 -0.04 -8.28 1.65
N LEU A 25 1.06 -7.68 1.17
CA LEU A 25 2.42 -8.15 1.42
C LEU A 25 3.09 -7.43 2.61
N SER A 26 2.50 -6.34 3.09
CA SER A 26 3.04 -5.58 4.22
C SER A 26 2.92 -6.34 5.56
N ASN A 27 1.99 -7.30 5.65
CA ASN A 27 1.55 -7.97 6.89
C ASN A 27 1.00 -7.02 7.96
N GLU A 28 0.77 -5.75 7.63
CA GLU A 28 0.14 -4.77 8.51
C GLU A 28 -1.38 -4.87 8.40
N PRO A 29 -2.13 -4.62 9.50
CA PRO A 29 -3.58 -4.49 9.42
C PRO A 29 -3.94 -3.26 8.58
N LEU A 30 -4.87 -3.43 7.65
CA LEU A 30 -5.32 -2.37 6.74
C LEU A 30 -6.72 -1.94 7.12
N ASN A 31 -6.97 -0.62 7.17
CA ASN A 31 -8.31 -0.09 7.30
C ASN A 31 -9.00 -0.17 5.93
N THR A 32 -9.87 -1.15 5.73
CA THR A 32 -10.53 -1.41 4.45
C THR A 32 -12.03 -1.18 4.53
N VAL A 33 -12.68 -1.05 3.37
CA VAL A 33 -14.11 -0.84 3.28
C VAL A 33 -14.84 -2.17 3.51
N SER A 34 -16.02 -2.12 4.13
CA SER A 34 -16.86 -3.31 4.28
C SER A 34 -17.08 -4.01 2.94
N GLY A 35 -16.75 -5.30 2.87
CA GLY A 35 -16.83 -6.10 1.64
C GLY A 35 -15.55 -6.14 0.81
N THR A 36 -14.45 -5.51 1.24
CA THR A 36 -13.14 -5.72 0.63
C THR A 36 -12.74 -7.19 0.72
N LEU A 37 -12.34 -7.76 -0.42
CA LEU A 37 -11.83 -9.12 -0.51
C LEU A 37 -10.30 -9.09 -0.49
N TYR A 38 -9.73 -10.05 0.22
CA TYR A 38 -8.29 -10.27 0.32
C TYR A 38 -7.90 -11.50 -0.48
N VAL A 39 -6.75 -11.41 -1.14
CA VAL A 39 -6.13 -12.54 -1.80
C VAL A 39 -5.46 -13.42 -0.75
N ALA A 40 -5.88 -14.68 -0.69
CA ALA A 40 -5.26 -15.71 0.14
C ALA A 40 -4.83 -16.88 -0.74
N PHE A 41 -3.73 -17.54 -0.37
CA PHE A 41 -3.26 -18.73 -1.06
C PHE A 41 -3.44 -19.97 -0.20
N GLN A 42 -4.15 -20.97 -0.73
CA GLN A 42 -4.33 -22.27 -0.08
C GLN A 42 -3.85 -23.35 -1.03
N HIS A 43 -2.88 -24.16 -0.60
CA HIS A 43 -2.28 -25.23 -1.41
C HIS A 43 -1.76 -24.74 -2.78
N GLY A 44 -1.25 -23.50 -2.85
CA GLY A 44 -0.76 -22.89 -4.09
C GLY A 44 -1.83 -22.39 -5.05
N GLN A 45 -3.10 -22.38 -4.64
CA GLN A 45 -4.21 -21.79 -5.38
C GLN A 45 -4.65 -20.48 -4.73
N ALA A 46 -4.84 -19.44 -5.54
CA ALA A 46 -5.39 -18.18 -5.08
C ALA A 46 -6.90 -18.32 -4.80
N SER A 47 -7.36 -17.66 -3.74
CA SER A 47 -8.76 -17.57 -3.34
C SER A 47 -9.04 -16.17 -2.78
N LEU A 48 -10.29 -15.74 -2.86
CA LEU A 48 -10.74 -14.48 -2.26
C LEU A 48 -11.38 -14.75 -0.89
N GLN A 49 -10.96 -14.01 0.13
CA GLN A 49 -11.44 -14.16 1.49
C GLN A 49 -11.83 -12.81 2.10
N PRO A 50 -12.83 -12.76 2.99
CA PRO A 50 -13.25 -11.52 3.65
C PRO A 50 -12.27 -11.08 4.77
N GLN A 51 -11.23 -11.85 5.04
CA GLN A 51 -10.24 -11.58 6.08
C GLN A 51 -8.83 -11.50 5.48
N PRO A 52 -7.95 -10.64 6.04
CA PRO A 52 -6.56 -10.58 5.63
C PRO A 52 -5.87 -11.93 5.79
N ALA A 53 -5.05 -12.29 4.82
CA ALA A 53 -4.18 -13.45 4.89
C ALA A 53 -2.71 -13.01 4.76
N ALA A 54 -1.84 -13.64 5.54
CA ALA A 54 -0.41 -13.50 5.34
C ALA A 54 -0.02 -14.21 4.04
N VAL A 55 0.68 -13.51 3.15
CA VAL A 55 1.12 -14.06 1.87
C VAL A 55 2.63 -13.95 1.76
N ASP A 56 3.28 -15.10 1.64
CA ASP A 56 4.67 -15.16 1.21
C ASP A 56 4.70 -15.34 -0.32
N TRP A 57 4.97 -14.24 -1.02
CA TRP A 57 4.87 -14.19 -2.47
C TRP A 57 5.93 -15.08 -3.15
N ASN A 58 5.49 -15.80 -4.17
CA ASN A 58 6.37 -16.39 -5.18
C ASN A 58 5.81 -16.14 -6.59
N ASP A 59 6.68 -16.11 -7.60
CA ASP A 59 6.24 -15.76 -8.97
C ASP A 59 5.30 -16.81 -9.61
N ALA A 60 5.32 -18.05 -9.13
CA ALA A 60 4.41 -19.10 -9.59
C ALA A 60 2.95 -18.83 -9.18
N MET A 61 2.73 -18.07 -8.10
CA MET A 61 1.40 -17.67 -7.63
C MET A 61 0.66 -16.75 -8.62
N ALA A 62 1.37 -15.98 -9.45
CA ALA A 62 0.77 -15.06 -10.41
C ALA A 62 -0.18 -15.75 -11.39
N ALA A 63 0.14 -16.99 -11.80
CA ALA A 63 -0.70 -17.77 -12.70
C ALA A 63 -2.07 -18.10 -12.07
N SER A 64 -2.11 -18.37 -10.77
CA SER A 64 -3.37 -18.65 -10.06
C SER A 64 -4.20 -17.38 -9.84
N LEU A 65 -3.56 -16.22 -9.70
CA LEU A 65 -4.27 -14.94 -9.61
C LEU A 65 -4.95 -14.56 -10.92
N ALA A 66 -4.35 -14.90 -12.06
CA ALA A 66 -4.96 -14.66 -13.36
C ALA A 66 -6.34 -15.32 -13.50
N ALA A 67 -6.56 -16.47 -12.86
CA ALA A 67 -7.84 -17.17 -12.86
C ALA A 67 -8.93 -16.49 -12.02
N LEU A 68 -8.57 -15.63 -11.05
CA LEU A 68 -9.51 -14.87 -10.22
C LEU A 68 -9.94 -13.56 -10.88
N THR A 69 -9.06 -12.94 -11.65
CA THR A 69 -9.36 -11.70 -12.37
C THR A 69 -10.30 -11.95 -13.54
N GLY A 70 -11.37 -11.15 -13.63
CA GLY A 70 -12.37 -11.19 -14.69
C GLY A 70 -13.72 -11.79 -14.27
N SER A 71 -13.74 -12.79 -13.39
CA SER A 71 -14.98 -13.39 -12.86
C SER A 71 -15.43 -12.75 -11.54
N GLU A 72 -14.50 -12.54 -10.62
CA GLU A 72 -14.80 -12.08 -9.25
C GLU A 72 -14.07 -10.77 -8.89
N THR A 73 -12.98 -10.46 -9.57
CA THR A 73 -12.14 -9.29 -9.29
C THR A 73 -11.80 -8.53 -10.57
N GLN A 74 -11.87 -7.19 -10.51
CA GLN A 74 -11.52 -6.33 -11.65
C GLN A 74 -10.02 -6.02 -11.70
N ARG A 75 -9.38 -5.82 -10.55
CA ARG A 75 -7.93 -5.60 -10.43
C ARG A 75 -7.41 -6.01 -9.04
N ILE A 76 -6.12 -6.31 -8.98
CA ILE A 76 -5.40 -6.63 -7.74
C ILE A 76 -4.69 -5.40 -7.21
N VAL A 77 -5.01 -4.98 -5.99
CA VAL A 77 -4.28 -3.93 -5.27
C VAL A 77 -3.20 -4.60 -4.43
N VAL A 78 -1.95 -4.48 -4.86
CA VAL A 78 -0.77 -5.00 -4.16
C VAL A 78 -0.34 -3.97 -3.13
N VAL A 79 -0.40 -4.33 -1.85
CA VAL A 79 -0.05 -3.45 -0.73
C VAL A 79 1.27 -3.89 -0.15
N ALA A 80 2.19 -2.94 0.01
CA ALA A 80 3.54 -3.20 0.47
C ALA A 80 4.02 -2.10 1.41
N ASN A 81 4.94 -2.41 2.33
CA ASN A 81 5.70 -1.40 3.08
C ASN A 81 7.17 -1.43 2.63
N ASP A 82 8.03 -0.68 3.29
CA ASP A 82 9.47 -0.63 2.98
C ASP A 82 10.14 -2.01 3.02
N ALA A 83 9.73 -2.87 3.96
CA ALA A 83 10.27 -4.21 4.10
C ALA A 83 9.87 -5.14 2.94
N SER A 84 8.64 -4.99 2.42
CA SER A 84 8.09 -5.84 1.36
C SER A 84 8.16 -5.22 -0.03
N PHE A 85 8.84 -4.08 -0.20
CA PHE A 85 8.87 -3.31 -1.46
C PHE A 85 9.54 -4.05 -2.63
N SER A 86 10.58 -4.83 -2.36
CA SER A 86 11.24 -5.65 -3.39
C SER A 86 10.32 -6.78 -3.87
N GLN A 87 9.65 -7.44 -2.93
CA GLN A 87 8.69 -8.52 -3.18
C GLN A 87 7.47 -8.01 -3.95
N SER A 88 6.97 -6.82 -3.62
CA SER A 88 5.81 -6.22 -4.31
C SER A 88 6.12 -5.82 -5.75
N LYS A 89 7.34 -5.33 -6.04
CA LYS A 89 7.79 -5.11 -7.42
C LYS A 89 7.85 -6.40 -8.23
N ALA A 90 8.34 -7.49 -7.63
CA ALA A 90 8.33 -8.80 -8.28
C ALA A 90 6.90 -9.26 -8.56
N ALA A 91 6.00 -9.10 -7.58
CA ALA A 91 4.58 -9.45 -7.73
C ALA A 91 3.91 -8.66 -8.87
N VAL A 92 4.07 -7.34 -8.90
CA VAL A 92 3.51 -6.48 -9.96
C VAL A 92 4.01 -6.92 -11.34
N ARG A 93 5.32 -7.15 -11.47
CA ARG A 93 5.92 -7.62 -12.73
C ARG A 93 5.35 -8.97 -13.17
N ALA A 94 5.20 -9.92 -12.26
CA ALA A 94 4.65 -11.24 -12.55
C ALA A 94 3.17 -11.16 -12.96
N LEU A 95 2.38 -10.29 -12.32
CA LEU A 95 0.99 -10.02 -12.68
C LEU A 95 0.87 -9.37 -14.06
N GLU A 96 1.72 -8.40 -14.37
CA GLU A 96 1.77 -7.76 -15.69
C GLU A 96 2.11 -8.77 -16.80
N LEU A 97 3.04 -9.69 -16.56
CA LEU A 97 3.36 -10.79 -17.50
C LEU A 97 2.17 -11.73 -17.77
N GLN A 98 1.25 -11.84 -16.81
CA GLN A 98 0.03 -12.64 -16.93
C GLN A 98 -1.18 -11.82 -17.39
N ASN A 99 -0.99 -10.55 -17.78
CA ASN A 99 -2.04 -9.58 -18.13
C ASN A 99 -3.09 -9.38 -17.03
N VAL A 100 -2.69 -9.51 -15.76
CA VAL A 100 -3.56 -9.26 -14.61
C VAL A 100 -3.56 -7.77 -14.28
N PRO A 101 -4.71 -7.08 -14.31
CA PRO A 101 -4.78 -5.67 -13.92
C PRO A 101 -4.38 -5.52 -12.45
N CYS A 102 -3.39 -4.68 -12.17
CA CYS A 102 -2.89 -4.51 -10.82
C CYS A 102 -2.48 -3.05 -10.53
N VAL A 103 -2.47 -2.69 -9.25
CA VAL A 103 -1.99 -1.40 -8.75
C VAL A 103 -1.07 -1.66 -7.56
N LEU A 104 0.10 -1.05 -7.55
CA LEU A 104 1.00 -1.06 -6.40
C LEU A 104 0.69 0.10 -5.47
N CYS A 105 0.37 -0.20 -4.23
CA CYS A 105 0.23 0.74 -3.12
C CYS A 105 1.35 0.53 -2.11
N THR A 106 2.22 1.52 -1.95
CA THR A 106 3.20 1.52 -0.87
C THR A 106 2.61 2.23 0.35
N LEU A 107 2.59 1.53 1.48
CA LEU A 107 2.34 2.05 2.80
C LEU A 107 3.56 2.82 3.25
N ASN A 108 3.37 4.11 3.49
CA ASN A 108 4.35 4.88 4.23
C ASN A 108 3.91 4.85 5.70
N ALA A 109 4.88 4.67 6.60
CA ALA A 109 4.66 5.08 7.98
C ALA A 109 4.23 6.55 7.95
N ASP A 110 3.25 6.93 8.77
CA ASP A 110 3.00 8.33 9.04
C ASP A 110 4.35 8.92 9.47
N CYS A 111 4.94 9.75 8.61
CA CYS A 111 5.95 10.67 9.09
C CYS A 111 5.20 11.53 10.08
N ASP A 112 5.36 11.24 11.37
CA ASP A 112 5.03 12.18 12.44
C ASP A 112 5.63 13.52 12.02
N ALA A 113 4.79 14.38 11.47
CA ALA A 113 5.15 15.75 11.11
C ALA A 113 5.40 16.61 12.36
N ASP A 114 5.58 15.98 13.52
CA ASP A 114 5.94 16.56 14.81
C ASP A 114 7.46 16.55 15.07
N ALA A 115 8.30 16.02 14.15
CA ALA A 115 9.76 16.02 14.31
C ALA A 115 10.50 17.17 13.57
N PHE A 116 9.80 18.25 13.22
CA PHE A 116 10.44 19.48 12.70
C PHE A 116 9.93 20.73 13.44
N MET A 117 10.12 20.76 14.75
CA MET A 117 10.40 22.00 15.46
C MET A 117 11.53 21.71 16.45
N ASP A 118 12.77 21.75 15.94
CA ASP A 118 13.91 21.99 16.80
C ASP A 118 13.66 23.36 17.48
N GLU A 119 13.33 23.34 18.77
CA GLU A 119 13.08 24.53 19.60
C GLU A 119 14.27 25.52 19.65
N GLU A 120 15.40 25.23 19.01
CA GLU A 120 16.56 26.13 18.93
C GLU A 120 16.40 27.28 17.93
N ASP A 121 15.48 27.22 16.95
CA ASP A 121 15.41 28.25 15.90
C ASP A 121 14.42 29.40 16.21
N ALA A 122 13.52 29.22 17.19
CA ALA A 122 12.56 30.25 17.57
C ALA A 122 13.24 31.45 18.26
N GLU A 123 14.28 31.23 19.06
CA GLU A 123 15.01 32.29 19.77
C GLU A 123 15.91 33.09 18.82
N ALA A 124 16.53 32.42 17.83
CA ALA A 124 17.33 33.09 16.80
C ALA A 124 16.47 34.02 15.91
N VAL A 125 15.25 33.61 15.57
CA VAL A 125 14.31 34.42 14.79
C VAL A 125 13.77 35.59 15.63
N ALA A 126 13.44 35.37 16.91
CA ALA A 126 12.99 36.43 17.81
C ALA A 126 14.03 37.53 18.00
N GLU A 127 15.30 37.16 18.17
CA GLU A 127 16.40 38.13 18.34
C GLU A 127 16.65 38.93 17.05
N ARG A 128 16.45 38.31 15.87
CA ARG A 128 16.53 38.99 14.58
C ARG A 128 15.40 40.00 14.37
N LEU A 129 14.18 39.67 14.78
CA LEU A 129 13.02 40.56 14.68
C LEU A 129 13.13 41.77 15.63
N ARG A 130 13.70 41.58 16.82
CA ARG A 130 14.04 42.67 17.75
C ARG A 130 15.07 43.63 17.15
N GLN A 131 16.11 43.10 16.51
CA GLN A 131 17.14 43.93 15.83
C GLN A 131 16.57 44.73 14.64
N LEU A 132 15.50 44.24 14.02
CA LEU A 132 14.82 44.89 12.90
C LEU A 132 13.66 45.81 13.32
N GLY A 133 13.34 45.87 14.63
CA GLY A 133 12.33 46.79 15.19
C GLY A 133 10.87 46.38 14.94
N TYR A 134 10.61 45.12 14.64
CA TYR A 134 9.25 44.61 14.39
C TYR A 134 8.51 44.18 15.67
N ILE A 135 9.22 44.05 16.79
CA ILE A 135 8.73 43.78 18.15
C ILE A 135 9.60 44.50 19.19
#